data_AF-A0A6I0F8C3-F1
#
_entry.id   AF-A0A6I0F8C3-F1
#
_cell.length_a   1.000
_cell.length_b   1.000
_cell.length_c   1.000
_cell.angle_alpha   90.00
_cell.angle_beta   90.00
_cell.angle_gamma   90.00
#
_symmetry.space_group_name_H-M   'P 1'
#
loop_
_entity.id
_entity.type
_entity.pdbx_description
1 polymer ?
#
loop_
_entity_poly.entity_id
_entity_poly.type
_entity_poly.pdbx_seq_one_letter_code
_entity_poly.pdbx_strand_id
1 'polypeptide(L)' 'MDFADVFLLVVFGVPVYGLLIWSYFEPEESYLLSRRWMFEEEPQLSQEAISFQKKSSLVAIIVLTLFIIITVLK' A
#
# COMPACT_ATOMS: atom_id res chain seq x y z
N MET A 1 -10.73 -7.03 -21.26
CA MET A 1 -9.95 -5.78 -21.09
C MET A 1 -9.41 -5.31 -22.43
N ASP A 2 -9.54 -4.02 -22.72
CA ASP A 2 -8.85 -3.40 -23.85
C ASP A 2 -7.44 -2.92 -23.44
N PHE A 3 -6.71 -2.28 -24.38
CA PHE A 3 -5.38 -1.77 -24.11
C PHE A 3 -5.37 -0.65 -23.05
N ALA A 4 -6.38 0.21 -23.04
CA ALA A 4 -6.46 1.33 -22.10
C ALA A 4 -6.67 0.80 -20.67
N ASP A 5 -7.52 -0.21 -20.50
CA ASP A 5 -7.74 -0.88 -19.22
C ASP A 5 -6.44 -1.46 -18.66
N VAL A 6 -5.67 -2.16 -19.50
CA VAL A 6 -4.39 -2.77 -19.09
C VAL A 6 -3.36 -1.70 -18.77
N PHE A 7 -3.27 -0.65 -19.60
CA PHE A 7 -2.37 0.47 -19.37
C PHE A 7 -2.64 1.14 -18.03
N LEU A 8 -3.90 1.46 -17.72
CA LEU A 8 -4.29 2.05 -16.45
C LEU A 8 -3.99 1.11 -15.27
N LEU A 9 -4.31 -0.18 -15.41
CA LEU A 9 -4.05 -1.17 -14.37
C LEU A 9 -2.55 -1.26 -14.04
N VAL A 10 -1.67 -1.22 -15.04
CA VAL A 10 -0.22 -1.27 -14.81
C VAL A 10 0.29 0.05 -14.22
N VAL A 11 -0.08 1.18 -14.81
CA VAL A 11 0.40 2.51 -14.40
C VAL A 11 0.02 2.83 -12.96
N PHE A 12 -1.17 2.44 -12.51
CA PHE A 12 -1.60 2.68 -11.13
C PHE A 12 -1.35 1.48 -10.21
N GLY A 13 -1.52 0.26 -10.69
CA GLY A 13 -1.37 -0.95 -9.89
C GLY A 13 0.06 -1.21 -9.44
N VAL A 14 1.05 -1.02 -10.33
CA VAL A 14 2.47 -1.29 -9.99
C VAL A 14 2.98 -0.36 -8.89
N PRO A 15 2.78 0.98 -8.95
CA PRO A 15 3.16 1.87 -7.85
C PRO A 15 2.43 1.54 -6.56
N VAL A 16 1.14 1.21 -6.60
CA VAL A 16 0.37 0.82 -5.41
C VAL A 16 0.95 -0.45 -4.78
N TYR A 17 1.29 -1.47 -5.59
CA TYR A 17 1.98 -2.66 -5.09
C TYR A 17 3.32 -2.33 -4.44
N GLY A 18 4.13 -1.49 -5.10
CA GLY A 18 5.42 -1.05 -4.57
C GLY A 18 5.26 -0.37 -3.21
N LEU A 19 4.29 0.54 -3.08
CA LEU A 19 3.99 1.22 -1.82
C LEU A 19 3.50 0.25 -0.74
N LEU A 20 2.66 -0.72 -1.06
CA LEU A 20 2.18 -1.70 -0.09
C LEU A 20 3.28 -2.64 0.39
N ILE A 21 4.14 -3.09 -0.52
CA ILE A 21 5.31 -3.92 -0.19
C ILE A 21 6.27 -3.12 0.69
N TRP A 22 6.58 -1.89 0.30
CA TRP A 22 7.42 -1.01 1.10
C TRP A 22 6.81 -0.74 2.47
N SER A 23 5.49 -0.52 2.56
CA SER A 23 4.78 -0.32 3.83
C SER A 23 4.81 -1.53 4.76
N TYR A 24 4.97 -2.73 4.21
CA TYR A 24 5.14 -3.94 5.01
C TYR A 24 6.55 -4.05 5.60
N PHE A 25 7.59 -3.70 4.83
CA PHE A 25 8.98 -3.78 5.28
C PHE A 25 9.38 -2.60 6.17
N GLU A 26 8.95 -1.39 5.81
CA GLU A 26 9.23 -0.13 6.50
C GLU A 26 7.92 0.53 7.00
N PRO A 27 7.24 -0.09 7.99
CA PRO A 27 5.94 0.36 8.46
C PRO A 27 5.96 1.73 9.13
N GLU A 28 7.07 2.10 9.77
CA GLU A 28 7.20 3.39 10.45
C GLU A 28 7.25 4.54 9.44
N GLU A 29 8.18 4.46 8.49
CA GLU A 29 8.31 5.47 7.43
C GLU A 29 7.06 5.55 6.55
N SER A 30 6.45 4.40 6.20
CA SER A 30 5.23 4.42 5.39
C SER A 30 4.02 5.03 6.11
N TYR A 31 3.88 4.80 7.41
CA TYR A 31 2.83 5.41 8.23
C TYR A 31 3.01 6.93 8.32
N LEU A 32 4.26 7.38 8.40
CA LEU A 32 4.61 8.80 8.55
C LEU A 32 4.71 9.56 7.23
N LEU A 33 4.84 8.90 6.07
CA LEU A 33 5.06 9.55 4.77
C LEU A 33 4.16 10.78 4.52
N SER A 34 2.86 10.66 4.80
CA SER A 34 1.88 11.73 4.59
C SER A 34 1.51 12.49 5.87
N ARG A 35 2.12 12.16 7.00
CA ARG A 35 1.78 12.68 8.34
C ARG A 35 2.92 13.38 9.05
N ARG A 36 4.17 13.18 8.62
CA ARG A 36 5.39 13.68 9.29
C ARG A 36 5.40 15.19 9.42
N TRP A 37 4.86 15.90 8.43
CA TRP A 37 4.75 17.36 8.42
C TRP A 37 3.76 17.92 9.47
N MET A 38 2.92 17.08 10.09
CA MET A 38 1.93 17.50 11.09
C MET A 38 2.50 17.61 12.50
N PHE A 39 3.71 17.12 12.74
CA PHE A 39 4.33 17.05 14.06
C PHE A 39 5.52 17.98 14.16
N GLU A 40 5.71 18.62 15.31
CA GLU A 40 6.85 19.52 15.57
C GLU A 40 8.16 18.75 15.79
N GLU A 41 8.06 17.52 16.28
CA GLU A 41 9.17 16.60 16.53
C GLU A 41 8.92 15.24 15.86
N GLU A 42 9.96 14.41 15.75
CA GLU A 42 9.86 13.09 15.13
C GLU A 42 8.90 12.17 15.93
N PRO A 43 7.76 11.77 15.36
CA PRO A 43 6.75 11.01 16.08
C PRO A 43 7.19 9.56 16.29
N GLN A 44 7.25 9.12 17.55
CA GLN A 44 7.49 7.73 17.90
C GLN A 44 6.18 6.92 17.82
N LEU A 45 6.17 5.88 17.01
CA LEU A 45 4.99 5.03 16.83
C LEU A 45 4.92 3.93 17.90
N SER A 46 3.70 3.60 18.32
CA SER A 46 3.49 2.44 19.18
C SER A 46 3.70 1.14 18.41
N GLN A 47 4.11 0.08 19.12
CA GLN A 47 4.21 -1.28 18.57
C GLN A 47 2.88 -1.73 17.93
N GLU A 48 1.75 -1.34 18.51
CA GLU A 48 0.43 -1.64 17.98
C GLU A 48 0.20 -0.97 16.62
N ALA A 49 0.52 0.32 16.49
CA ALA A 49 0.41 1.05 15.23
C ALA A 49 1.29 0.43 14.12
N ILE A 50 2.53 0.09 14.46
CA ILE A 50 3.47 -0.59 13.55
C ILE A 50 2.90 -1.95 13.10
N SER A 51 2.42 -2.75 14.04
CA SER A 51 1.85 -4.07 13.74
C SER A 51 0.57 -3.96 12.90
N PHE A 52 -0.24 -2.93 13.13
CA PHE A 52 -1.45 -2.64 12.34
C PHE A 52 -1.09 -2.21 10.92
N GLN A 53 -0.07 -1.37 10.74
CA GLN A 53 0.41 -0.97 9.43
C GLN A 53 0.91 -2.15 8.61
N LYS A 54 1.66 -3.08 9.23
CA LYS A 54 2.09 -4.33 8.57
C LYS A 54 0.92 -5.20 8.17
N LYS A 55 -0.02 -5.45 9.08
CA LYS A 55 -1.20 -6.30 8.83
C LYS A 55 -2.11 -5.70 7.75
N SER A 56 -2.38 -4.40 7.81
CA SER A 56 -3.20 -3.71 6.82
C SER A 56 -2.54 -3.70 5.44
N SER A 57 -1.21 -3.51 5.35
CA SER A 57 -0.47 -3.62 4.08
C SER A 57 -0.59 -5.02 3.48
N LEU A 58 -0.43 -6.07 4.30
CA LEU A 58 -0.59 -7.47 3.84
C LEU A 58 -2.01 -7.76 3.36
N VAL A 59 -3.03 -7.33 4.12
CA VAL A 59 -4.44 -7.50 3.74
C VAL A 59 -4.72 -6.74 2.43
N ALA A 60 -4.24 -5.52 2.29
CA ALA A 60 -4.40 -4.72 1.08
C ALA A 60 -3.74 -5.38 -0.13
N ILE A 61 -2.54 -5.98 0.02
CA ILE A 61 -1.89 -6.78 -1.03
C ILE A 61 -2.81 -7.92 -1.48
N ILE A 62 -3.35 -8.71 -0.54
CA ILE A 62 -4.25 -9.82 -0.86
C ILE A 62 -5.49 -9.32 -1.60
N VAL A 63 -6.15 -8.28 -1.08
CA VAL A 63 -7.36 -7.71 -1.69
C VAL A 63 -7.09 -7.17 -3.09
N LEU A 64 -5.99 -6.42 -3.27
CA LEU A 64 -5.58 -5.89 -4.57
C LEU A 64 -5.27 -7.01 -5.56
N THR A 65 -4.60 -8.07 -5.10
CA THR A 65 -4.29 -9.25 -5.93
C THR A 65 -5.58 -9.92 -6.41
N LEU A 66 -6.52 -10.17 -5.50
CA LEU A 66 -7.82 -10.77 -5.84
C LEU A 66 -8.61 -9.87 -6.80
N PHE A 67 -8.62 -8.55 -6.56
CA PHE A 67 -9.26 -7.60 -7.44
C PHE A 67 -8.70 -7.68 -8.87
N ILE A 68 -7.38 -7.65 -9.02
CA ILE A 68 -6.73 -7.76 -10.35
C ILE A 68 -7.06 -9.09 -11.02
N ILE A 69 -7.01 -10.20 -10.30
CA ILE A 69 -7.35 -11.52 -10.86
C ILE A 69 -8.80 -11.51 -11.37
N ILE A 70 -9.74 -11.00 -10.59
CA ILE A 70 -11.16 -10.92 -10.98
C ILE A 70 -11.34 -10.01 -12.20
N THR A 71 -10.65 -8.87 -12.26
CA THR A 71 -10.72 -7.94 -13.39
C THR A 71 -10.13 -8.54 -14.67
N VAL A 72 -9.06 -9.33 -14.56
CA VAL A 72 -8.41 -9.96 -15.71
C VAL A 72 -9.16 -11.19 -16.22
N LEU A 73 -9.78 -11.97 -15.32
CA LEU A 73 -10.56 -13.16 -15.68
C LEU A 73 -11.95 -12.84 -16.25
N LYS A 74 -12.43 -11.62 -16.05
CA LYS A 74 -13.71 -11.13 -16.56
C LYS A 74 -13.55 -10.53 -17.95
#